data_AF-A0A960FBM8-F1
#
_entry.id   AF-A0A960FBM8-F1
#
_cell.length_a   1.000
_cell.length_b   1.000
_cell.length_c   1.000
_cell.angle_alpha   90.00
_cell.angle_beta   90.00
_cell.angle_gamma   90.00
#
_symmetry.space_group_name_H-M   'P 1'
#
loop_
_entity.id
_entity.type
_entity.pdbx_description
1 polymer ?
#
loop_
_entity_poly.entity_id
_entity_poly.type
_entity_poly.pdbx_seq_one_letter_code
_entity_poly.pdbx_strand_id
1 'polypeptide(L)'
;MLLLIAACSGQVRVGDDASAPTATVVEQGTTATSTQIATYGYGPSEDLSVELQPDVVVVGGGPAAIIGASANGQVWTIDAAAPGARALEIGSVMLATSTAVGRVVDLRDEGDTRIVTLGPIDLTDLVREGEFTFDQAIDEAALQYRWVPEYPGAVDETEGDLLSGDDTEPRPDGDDIGEDSLGSFDSVPADGELTALGAADGVLTLPTIRLVAAAAAPAQTSESSDGLPPAKPTTFEVPVGNWKMKASASPNKLGLDINYKKGTSLKAGIGFVIHTDDLRVTSGVVVHDGQVTESGFVIDGITGFDVSISAGIGEAEAGGANSKIKVEAPIEIALPIPPGPATGGLPVTIKVTYKFIVETALTGDNSTLVGSGAYTLSGPIGVQGGRVLEPEFDVDRSIIDSLEGISIGPSGIVVAVNIKLMVGFGTPAASFGPYGTFTAAMGVTYGSALGSPLTVCRGASLDLKVGGGIGLSVSPTVSEALKLLLPDKTKIESAIETSTTVLHREQVIPDVPLCDE
;
A
#
# COMPACT_ATOMS: atom_id res chain seq x y z
N MET A 1 31.82 60.43 -30.79
CA MET A 1 32.83 59.88 -31.72
C MET A 1 32.29 58.56 -32.23
N LEU A 2 31.87 58.56 -33.50
CA LEU A 2 31.43 57.40 -34.27
C LEU A 2 32.53 56.31 -34.28
N LEU A 3 32.15 55.03 -34.21
CA LEU A 3 32.67 54.04 -35.16
C LEU A 3 31.71 52.83 -35.26
N LEU A 4 31.10 52.69 -36.44
CA LEU A 4 30.52 51.46 -36.96
C LEU A 4 31.66 50.51 -37.37
N ILE A 5 31.51 49.21 -37.13
CA ILE A 5 32.06 48.14 -38.00
C ILE A 5 30.99 47.06 -38.17
N ALA A 6 30.78 46.66 -39.43
CA ALA A 6 29.82 45.69 -39.90
C ALA A 6 30.46 44.33 -40.22
N ALA A 7 29.61 43.30 -40.12
CA ALA A 7 29.58 42.03 -40.86
C ALA A 7 30.75 41.02 -40.76
N CYS A 8 30.44 39.80 -40.31
CA CYS A 8 30.36 38.64 -41.20
C CYS A 8 29.56 37.49 -40.56
N SER A 9 28.67 36.94 -41.37
CA SER A 9 27.77 35.81 -41.16
C SER A 9 28.51 34.48 -41.06
N GLY A 10 28.18 33.70 -40.04
CA GLY A 10 28.53 32.27 -39.93
C GLY A 10 27.39 31.51 -39.23
N GLN A 11 26.48 30.96 -40.03
CA GLN A 11 25.49 29.99 -39.55
C GLN A 11 26.22 28.70 -39.18
N VAL A 12 26.22 28.35 -37.89
CA VAL A 12 26.48 26.98 -37.44
C VAL A 12 25.11 26.38 -37.15
N ARG A 13 24.72 25.42 -38.01
CA ARG A 13 23.61 24.51 -37.74
C ARG A 13 24.05 23.55 -36.64
N VAL A 14 23.43 23.66 -35.48
CA VAL A 14 23.39 22.58 -34.48
C VAL A 14 22.09 21.85 -34.75
N GLY A 15 22.17 20.72 -35.43
CA GLY A 15 21.15 19.69 -35.43
C GLY A 15 21.56 18.66 -34.39
N ASP A 16 20.68 18.40 -33.43
CA ASP A 16 20.08 17.08 -33.21
C ASP A 16 19.21 17.18 -31.95
N ASP A 17 17.93 17.43 -32.19
CA ASP A 17 16.84 17.24 -31.24
C ASP A 17 16.79 15.75 -30.89
N ALA A 18 17.33 15.38 -29.73
CA ALA A 18 16.95 14.15 -29.06
C ALA A 18 15.58 14.38 -28.41
N SER A 19 14.54 14.36 -29.25
CA SER A 19 13.16 14.23 -28.78
C SER A 19 13.04 12.96 -27.95
N ALA A 20 12.67 13.12 -26.68
CA ALA A 20 12.19 12.03 -25.85
C ALA A 20 11.10 11.25 -26.62
N PRO A 21 11.05 9.91 -26.51
CA PRO A 21 10.03 9.12 -27.19
C PRO A 21 8.67 9.55 -26.65
N THR A 22 7.95 10.34 -27.44
CA THR A 22 6.52 10.59 -27.23
C THR A 22 5.86 9.24 -27.46
N ALA A 23 5.29 8.66 -26.40
CA ALA A 23 4.53 7.42 -26.49
C ALA A 23 3.44 7.58 -27.57
N THR A 24 3.60 6.88 -28.68
CA THR A 24 2.60 6.84 -29.74
C THR A 24 1.41 6.06 -29.20
N VAL A 25 0.39 6.77 -28.74
CA VAL A 25 -0.88 6.17 -28.33
C VAL A 25 -1.51 5.55 -29.58
N VAL A 26 -1.54 4.23 -29.62
CA VAL A 26 -2.20 3.47 -30.70
C VAL A 26 -3.72 3.66 -30.55
N GLU A 27 -4.35 4.30 -31.53
CA GLU A 27 -5.81 4.42 -31.63
C GLU A 27 -6.42 3.02 -31.84
N GLN A 28 -7.05 2.45 -30.81
CA GLN A 28 -7.98 1.33 -30.95
C GLN A 28 -9.44 1.82 -30.87
N GLY A 29 -10.27 1.24 -31.75
CA GLY A 29 -11.65 1.64 -32.00
C GLY A 29 -12.56 1.54 -30.78
N THR A 30 -13.41 2.56 -30.63
CA THR A 30 -14.17 2.94 -29.42
C THR A 30 -13.28 3.64 -28.39
N THR A 31 -13.00 4.93 -28.63
CA THR A 31 -12.19 5.78 -27.75
C THR A 31 -12.85 5.87 -26.38
N ALA A 32 -12.39 5.06 -25.44
CA ALA A 32 -12.72 5.21 -24.05
C ALA A 32 -12.37 6.63 -23.58
N THR A 33 -13.22 7.20 -22.75
CA THR A 33 -12.96 8.51 -22.17
C THR A 33 -11.78 8.44 -21.19
N SER A 34 -11.09 9.56 -20.96
CA SER A 34 -10.04 9.65 -19.94
C SER A 34 -10.57 9.25 -18.56
N THR A 35 -11.82 9.58 -18.23
CA THR A 35 -12.49 9.16 -16.99
C THR A 35 -12.66 7.65 -16.90
N GLN A 36 -13.06 6.98 -17.99
CA GLN A 36 -13.18 5.52 -18.01
C GLN A 36 -11.83 4.84 -17.85
N ILE A 37 -10.77 5.34 -18.51
CA ILE A 37 -9.41 4.83 -18.34
C ILE A 37 -8.94 5.04 -16.90
N ALA A 38 -9.18 6.21 -16.31
CA ALA A 38 -8.83 6.49 -14.92
C ALA A 38 -9.59 5.59 -13.93
N THR A 39 -10.82 5.22 -14.24
CA THR A 39 -11.68 4.42 -13.34
C THR A 39 -11.46 2.92 -13.50
N TYR A 40 -11.41 2.43 -14.74
CA TYR A 40 -11.38 1.01 -15.07
C TYR A 40 -10.05 0.53 -15.63
N GLY A 41 -9.11 1.42 -15.92
CA GLY A 41 -7.81 1.07 -16.50
C GLY A 41 -7.86 0.77 -17.99
N TYR A 42 -6.72 0.44 -18.58
CA TYR A 42 -6.62 0.09 -20.01
C TYR A 42 -7.05 -1.35 -20.27
N GLY A 43 -7.50 -1.63 -21.49
CA GLY A 43 -7.68 -3.00 -22.00
C GLY A 43 -6.37 -3.61 -22.52
N PRO A 44 -6.31 -4.93 -22.71
CA PRO A 44 -5.15 -5.58 -23.33
C PRO A 44 -4.98 -5.18 -24.79
N SER A 45 -3.73 -5.22 -25.26
CA SER A 45 -3.39 -5.11 -26.68
C SER A 45 -3.94 -6.31 -27.46
N GLU A 46 -4.20 -6.11 -28.76
CA GLU A 46 -4.51 -7.22 -29.68
C GLU A 46 -3.27 -8.09 -29.94
N ASP A 47 -2.09 -7.48 -29.89
CA ASP A 47 -0.79 -8.14 -30.08
C ASP A 47 -0.13 -8.40 -28.73
N LEU A 48 -0.55 -9.46 -28.04
CA LEU A 48 0.09 -9.93 -26.82
C LEU A 48 1.39 -10.68 -27.17
N SER A 49 2.50 -10.31 -26.54
CA SER A 49 3.76 -11.07 -26.65
C SER A 49 3.93 -12.10 -25.54
N VAL A 50 3.00 -12.13 -24.57
CA VAL A 50 2.92 -13.14 -23.53
C VAL A 50 1.95 -14.25 -23.92
N GLU A 51 2.17 -15.44 -23.40
CA GLU A 51 1.23 -16.53 -23.51
C GLU A 51 0.33 -16.57 -22.27
N LEU A 52 -0.99 -16.45 -22.50
CA LEU A 52 -1.99 -16.53 -21.44
C LEU A 52 -2.28 -17.98 -21.05
N GLN A 53 -2.85 -18.18 -19.86
CA GLN A 53 -3.38 -19.48 -19.49
C GLN A 53 -4.57 -19.88 -20.40
N PRO A 54 -4.80 -21.18 -20.66
CA PRO A 54 -5.84 -21.63 -21.58
C PRO A 54 -7.28 -21.28 -21.17
N ASP A 55 -7.53 -21.05 -19.88
CA ASP A 55 -8.83 -20.66 -19.32
C ASP A 55 -9.03 -19.14 -19.25
N VAL A 56 -8.09 -18.34 -19.77
CA VAL A 56 -8.22 -16.88 -19.83
C VAL A 56 -9.08 -16.48 -21.02
N VAL A 57 -10.10 -15.67 -20.74
CA VAL A 57 -11.00 -15.06 -21.72
C VAL A 57 -10.72 -13.56 -21.75
N VAL A 58 -10.17 -13.10 -22.88
CA VAL A 58 -9.99 -11.67 -23.15
C VAL A 58 -11.31 -11.05 -23.58
N VAL A 59 -11.78 -10.06 -22.82
CA VAL A 59 -12.96 -9.27 -23.18
C VAL A 59 -12.49 -7.99 -23.88
N GLY A 60 -12.77 -7.91 -25.19
CA GLY A 60 -12.38 -6.79 -26.03
C GLY A 60 -13.19 -5.51 -25.76
N GLY A 61 -12.70 -4.38 -26.29
CA GLY A 61 -13.29 -3.05 -26.06
C GLY A 61 -12.74 -2.32 -24.83
N GLY A 62 -11.95 -3.01 -24.00
CA GLY A 62 -11.25 -2.42 -22.85
C GLY A 62 -12.22 -1.69 -21.91
N PRO A 63 -11.86 -0.50 -21.39
CA PRO A 63 -12.72 0.24 -20.47
C PRO A 63 -14.04 0.73 -21.09
N ALA A 64 -14.19 0.73 -22.42
CA ALA A 64 -15.45 1.05 -23.07
C ALA A 64 -16.49 -0.09 -23.00
N ALA A 65 -16.03 -1.33 -22.81
CA ALA A 65 -16.90 -2.49 -22.60
C ALA A 65 -17.46 -2.57 -21.16
N ILE A 66 -16.91 -1.79 -20.24
CA ILE A 66 -17.36 -1.73 -18.85
C ILE A 66 -18.48 -0.71 -18.71
N ILE A 67 -19.67 -1.19 -18.31
CA ILE A 67 -20.86 -0.36 -18.05
C ILE A 67 -20.85 0.12 -16.60
N GLY A 68 -20.38 -0.71 -15.68
CA GLY A 68 -20.29 -0.38 -14.26
C GLY A 68 -19.56 -1.45 -13.45
N ALA A 69 -19.27 -1.12 -12.21
CA ALA A 69 -18.74 -2.05 -11.22
C ALA A 69 -19.34 -1.73 -9.84
N SER A 70 -19.42 -2.71 -8.94
CA SER A 70 -19.81 -2.50 -7.54
C SER A 70 -18.77 -1.66 -6.79
N ALA A 71 -19.11 -1.14 -5.60
CA ALA A 71 -18.23 -0.27 -4.82
C ALA A 71 -16.87 -0.92 -4.44
N ASN A 72 -16.85 -2.23 -4.15
CA ASN A 72 -15.61 -3.02 -4.03
C ASN A 72 -14.93 -3.41 -5.33
N GLY A 73 -15.59 -3.22 -6.47
CA GLY A 73 -15.14 -3.72 -7.77
C GLY A 73 -15.04 -5.25 -7.85
N GLN A 74 -15.83 -6.01 -7.09
CA GLN A 74 -15.94 -7.47 -7.28
C GLN A 74 -16.96 -7.84 -8.35
N VAL A 75 -18.05 -7.09 -8.46
CA VAL A 75 -19.13 -7.33 -9.43
C VAL A 75 -18.99 -6.31 -10.55
N TRP A 76 -18.95 -6.80 -11.79
CA TRP A 76 -18.75 -6.01 -13.00
C TRP A 76 -19.92 -6.20 -13.94
N THR A 77 -20.45 -5.09 -14.46
CA THR A 77 -21.43 -5.09 -15.53
C THR A 77 -20.72 -4.73 -16.83
N ILE A 78 -20.74 -5.66 -17.78
CA ILE A 78 -20.08 -5.49 -19.09
C ILE A 78 -21.10 -5.58 -20.23
N ASP A 79 -20.77 -4.99 -21.37
CA ASP A 79 -21.54 -5.14 -22.61
C ASP A 79 -21.52 -6.60 -23.07
N ALA A 80 -22.69 -7.24 -23.18
CA ALA A 80 -22.80 -8.63 -23.63
C ALA A 80 -22.45 -8.82 -25.12
N ALA A 81 -22.36 -7.73 -25.89
CA ALA A 81 -21.90 -7.71 -27.27
C ALA A 81 -20.38 -7.50 -27.40
N ALA A 82 -19.67 -7.17 -26.31
CA ALA A 82 -18.22 -7.02 -26.35
C ALA A 82 -17.54 -8.32 -26.82
N PRO A 83 -16.50 -8.25 -27.68
CA PRO A 83 -15.76 -9.43 -28.11
C PRO A 83 -15.29 -10.26 -26.90
N GLY A 84 -15.47 -11.57 -26.93
CA GLY A 84 -15.08 -12.47 -25.83
C GLY A 84 -16.04 -12.54 -24.64
N ALA A 85 -16.93 -11.56 -24.42
CA ALA A 85 -17.83 -11.55 -23.26
C ALA A 85 -18.73 -12.80 -23.17
N ARG A 86 -19.19 -13.33 -24.32
CA ARG A 86 -20.01 -14.55 -24.38
C ARG A 86 -19.24 -15.85 -24.14
N ALA A 87 -17.91 -15.82 -24.22
CA ALA A 87 -17.06 -16.97 -23.91
C ALA A 87 -16.75 -17.10 -22.41
N LEU A 88 -17.15 -16.10 -21.61
CA LEU A 88 -17.02 -16.18 -20.16
C LEU A 88 -17.91 -17.28 -19.60
N GLU A 89 -17.31 -18.12 -18.77
CA GLU A 89 -17.95 -19.19 -18.02
C GLU A 89 -17.48 -19.16 -16.57
N ILE A 90 -18.29 -19.68 -15.64
CA ILE A 90 -17.87 -19.83 -14.24
C ILE A 90 -16.61 -20.70 -14.19
N GLY A 91 -15.59 -20.21 -13.51
CA GLY A 91 -14.27 -20.84 -13.40
C GLY A 91 -13.22 -20.29 -14.36
N SER A 92 -13.62 -19.64 -15.47
CA SER A 92 -12.67 -18.97 -16.38
C SER A 92 -12.02 -17.75 -15.73
N VAL A 93 -10.90 -17.29 -16.28
CA VAL A 93 -10.26 -16.03 -15.88
C VAL A 93 -10.67 -14.93 -16.86
N MET A 94 -11.33 -13.89 -16.37
CA MET A 94 -11.66 -12.73 -17.19
C MET A 94 -10.47 -11.77 -17.23
N LEU A 95 -10.09 -11.32 -18.42
CA LEU A 95 -9.17 -10.19 -18.64
C LEU A 95 -9.88 -9.15 -19.52
N ALA A 96 -10.48 -8.13 -18.90
CA ALA A 96 -11.16 -7.05 -19.61
C ALA A 96 -10.33 -5.76 -19.59
N THR A 97 -9.78 -5.40 -18.44
CA THR A 97 -8.92 -4.23 -18.23
C THR A 97 -7.88 -4.51 -17.14
N SER A 98 -6.92 -3.61 -16.90
CA SER A 98 -5.97 -3.74 -15.78
C SER A 98 -6.64 -3.83 -14.40
N THR A 99 -7.88 -3.34 -14.26
CA THR A 99 -8.63 -3.40 -13.00
C THR A 99 -9.78 -4.40 -12.99
N ALA A 100 -10.17 -4.93 -14.15
CA ALA A 100 -11.21 -5.95 -14.31
C ALA A 100 -10.57 -7.28 -14.72
N VAL A 101 -9.75 -7.84 -13.82
CA VAL A 101 -9.11 -9.15 -13.96
C VAL A 101 -9.44 -10.01 -12.75
N GLY A 102 -9.84 -11.25 -12.98
CA GLY A 102 -10.11 -12.21 -11.91
C GLY A 102 -10.82 -13.47 -12.38
N ARG A 103 -11.01 -14.43 -11.48
CA ARG A 103 -11.70 -15.69 -11.76
C ARG A 103 -13.20 -15.47 -11.70
N VAL A 104 -13.94 -15.89 -12.71
CA VAL A 104 -15.39 -15.77 -12.73
C VAL A 104 -16.00 -16.73 -11.71
N VAL A 105 -16.59 -16.20 -10.63
CA VAL A 105 -17.22 -17.01 -9.58
C VAL A 105 -18.75 -17.01 -9.67
N ASP A 106 -19.34 -15.96 -10.27
CA ASP A 106 -20.76 -15.89 -10.60
C ASP A 106 -20.94 -15.17 -11.94
N LEU A 107 -21.98 -15.55 -12.68
CA LEU A 107 -22.22 -15.05 -14.03
C LEU A 107 -23.71 -15.08 -14.36
N ARG A 108 -24.26 -13.93 -14.76
CA ARG A 108 -25.65 -13.83 -15.22
C ARG A 108 -25.81 -12.81 -16.33
N ASP A 109 -26.80 -13.04 -17.19
CA ASP A 109 -27.17 -12.12 -18.27
C ASP A 109 -28.38 -11.29 -17.86
N GLU A 110 -28.31 -9.99 -18.09
CA GLU A 110 -29.38 -9.02 -17.84
C GLU A 110 -29.55 -8.12 -19.08
N GLY A 111 -30.44 -8.54 -19.99
CA GLY A 111 -30.69 -7.84 -21.25
C GLY A 111 -29.47 -7.82 -22.15
N ASP A 112 -28.98 -6.61 -22.47
CA ASP A 112 -27.80 -6.39 -23.30
C ASP A 112 -26.49 -6.35 -22.47
N THR A 113 -26.56 -6.72 -21.20
CA THR A 113 -25.43 -6.69 -20.27
C THR A 113 -25.16 -8.06 -19.66
N ARG A 114 -23.91 -8.30 -19.29
CA ARG A 114 -23.47 -9.47 -18.53
C ARG A 114 -22.91 -9.01 -17.20
N ILE A 115 -23.40 -9.59 -16.11
CA ILE A 115 -22.94 -9.31 -14.75
C ILE A 115 -22.02 -10.45 -14.32
N VAL A 116 -20.78 -10.10 -14.00
CA VAL A 116 -19.68 -11.01 -13.68
C VAL A 116 -19.20 -10.70 -12.27
N THR A 117 -19.15 -11.70 -11.39
CA THR A 117 -18.45 -11.58 -10.11
C THR A 117 -17.07 -12.19 -10.22
N LEU A 118 -16.04 -11.42 -9.83
CA LEU A 118 -14.63 -11.81 -9.93
C LEU A 118 -14.08 -12.15 -8.54
N GLY A 119 -13.51 -13.36 -8.45
CA GLY A 119 -12.64 -13.78 -7.36
C GLY A 119 -11.17 -13.46 -7.65
N PRO A 120 -10.31 -13.50 -6.61
CA PRO A 120 -8.88 -13.31 -6.75
C PRO A 120 -8.23 -14.39 -7.60
N ILE A 121 -7.12 -14.02 -8.23
CA ILE A 121 -6.21 -14.90 -8.97
C ILE A 121 -4.78 -14.44 -8.74
N ASP A 122 -3.81 -15.30 -9.04
CA ASP A 122 -2.39 -14.94 -9.06
C ASP A 122 -1.89 -14.63 -10.49
N LEU A 123 -0.67 -14.11 -10.60
CA LEU A 123 -0.06 -13.83 -11.89
C LEU A 123 0.03 -15.07 -12.78
N THR A 124 0.30 -16.23 -12.19
CA THR A 124 0.41 -17.51 -12.88
C THR A 124 -0.93 -18.10 -13.31
N ASP A 125 -2.05 -17.63 -12.76
CA ASP A 125 -3.39 -17.95 -13.28
C ASP A 125 -3.72 -17.17 -14.56
N LEU A 126 -3.03 -16.03 -14.78
CA LEU A 126 -3.22 -15.20 -15.96
C LEU A 126 -2.21 -15.56 -17.06
N VAL A 127 -0.93 -15.68 -16.68
CA VAL A 127 0.20 -15.80 -17.60
C VAL A 127 0.83 -17.18 -17.47
N ARG A 128 1.01 -17.84 -18.61
CA ARG A 128 1.70 -19.13 -18.72
C ARG A 128 3.18 -18.95 -19.07
N GLU A 129 3.47 -18.07 -20.01
CA GLU A 129 4.84 -17.74 -20.44
C GLU A 129 4.94 -16.23 -20.69
N GLY A 130 5.98 -15.58 -20.17
CA GLY A 130 6.21 -14.17 -20.48
C GLY A 130 7.26 -13.49 -19.62
N GLU A 131 7.83 -12.43 -20.16
CA GLU A 131 8.73 -11.52 -19.48
C GLU A 131 8.10 -10.13 -19.42
N PHE A 132 8.07 -9.57 -18.21
CA PHE A 132 7.54 -8.25 -17.92
C PHE A 132 8.68 -7.39 -17.42
N THR A 133 8.99 -6.32 -18.14
CA THR A 133 9.98 -5.33 -17.72
C THR A 133 9.30 -3.98 -17.67
N PHE A 134 9.13 -3.45 -16.47
CA PHE A 134 8.47 -2.19 -16.21
C PHE A 134 9.50 -1.18 -15.74
N ASP A 135 9.52 -0.01 -16.37
CA ASP A 135 10.39 1.10 -15.95
C ASP A 135 9.68 2.43 -16.24
N GLN A 136 9.11 3.02 -15.19
CA GLN A 136 8.19 4.14 -15.32
C GLN A 136 8.53 5.25 -14.32
N ALA A 137 8.77 6.45 -14.86
CA ALA A 137 8.73 7.67 -14.07
C ALA A 137 7.28 7.98 -13.68
N ILE A 138 7.05 8.28 -12.42
CA ILE A 138 5.76 8.61 -11.85
C ILE A 138 5.59 10.12 -11.87
N ASP A 139 4.73 10.61 -12.75
CA ASP A 139 4.26 11.99 -12.65
C ASP A 139 3.23 12.06 -11.52
N GLU A 140 3.60 12.69 -10.40
CA GLU A 140 2.72 12.83 -9.25
C GLU A 140 1.43 13.60 -9.58
N ALA A 141 1.44 14.44 -10.63
CA ALA A 141 0.24 15.14 -11.10
C ALA A 141 -0.71 14.24 -11.91
N ALA A 142 -0.24 13.11 -12.41
CA ALA A 142 -1.06 12.13 -13.15
C ALA A 142 -1.79 11.14 -12.22
N LEU A 143 -1.38 11.07 -10.95
CA LEU A 143 -1.96 10.18 -9.94
C LEU A 143 -3.46 10.42 -9.76
N GLN A 144 -4.23 9.33 -9.78
CA GLN A 144 -5.67 9.37 -9.58
C GLN A 144 -6.03 8.82 -8.21
N TYR A 145 -6.86 9.55 -7.47
CA TYR A 145 -7.33 9.17 -6.15
C TYR A 145 -8.68 8.49 -6.25
N ARG A 146 -8.83 7.35 -5.59
CA ARG A 146 -10.09 6.63 -5.50
C ARG A 146 -10.39 6.26 -4.05
N TRP A 147 -11.63 6.52 -3.66
CA TRP A 147 -12.16 6.05 -2.39
C TRP A 147 -12.66 4.63 -2.58
N VAL A 148 -12.23 3.71 -1.71
CA VAL A 148 -12.67 2.31 -1.71
C VAL A 148 -13.40 2.05 -0.38
N PRO A 149 -14.74 2.25 -0.33
CA PRO A 149 -15.51 2.24 0.92
C PRO A 149 -15.40 0.94 1.72
N GLU A 150 -15.15 -0.16 1.01
CA GLU A 150 -15.16 -1.51 1.55
C GLU A 150 -13.79 -1.98 2.06
N TYR A 151 -12.76 -1.12 2.00
CA TYR A 151 -11.57 -1.33 2.83
C TYR A 151 -11.97 -1.25 4.30
N PRO A 152 -11.36 -2.04 5.20
CA PRO A 152 -11.86 -2.26 6.56
C PRO A 152 -11.92 -0.98 7.40
N GLY A 153 -11.33 0.12 6.91
CA GLY A 153 -11.34 1.40 7.58
C GLY A 153 -10.60 1.30 8.90
N ALA A 154 -11.17 1.92 9.94
CA ALA A 154 -10.62 1.94 11.29
C ALA A 154 -11.22 0.79 12.08
N VAL A 155 -10.36 -0.14 12.49
CA VAL A 155 -10.73 -1.24 13.38
C VAL A 155 -10.06 -0.99 14.72
N ASP A 156 -10.85 -0.93 15.78
CA ASP A 156 -10.33 -0.90 17.14
C ASP A 156 -9.81 -2.30 17.45
N GLU A 157 -8.53 -2.45 17.78
CA GLU A 157 -7.93 -3.77 18.08
C GLU A 157 -8.22 -4.23 19.51
N THR A 158 -9.18 -3.60 20.21
CA THR A 158 -9.45 -3.88 21.63
C THR A 158 -9.97 -5.29 21.94
N GLU A 159 -10.19 -6.16 20.96
CA GLU A 159 -10.50 -7.59 21.19
C GLU A 159 -9.88 -8.47 20.08
N GLY A 160 -8.68 -9.04 20.30
CA GLY A 160 -8.20 -10.19 19.51
C GLY A 160 -6.70 -10.26 19.18
N ASP A 161 -5.92 -10.80 20.11
CA ASP A 161 -4.81 -11.75 19.92
C ASP A 161 -4.17 -11.83 18.51
N LEU A 162 -3.06 -11.12 18.30
CA LEU A 162 -2.14 -11.31 17.16
C LEU A 162 -0.65 -11.26 17.55
N LEU A 163 -0.33 -11.56 18.82
CA LEU A 163 1.05 -11.80 19.26
C LEU A 163 1.21 -13.10 20.06
N SER A 164 0.28 -14.05 19.94
CA SER A 164 0.54 -15.44 20.34
C SER A 164 1.40 -16.14 19.27
N GLY A 165 2.69 -15.80 19.27
CA GLY A 165 3.72 -16.78 18.95
C GLY A 165 3.64 -17.86 20.02
N ASP A 166 3.03 -19.00 19.69
CA ASP A 166 2.97 -20.18 20.55
C ASP A 166 4.37 -20.79 20.66
N ASP A 167 5.13 -20.29 21.64
CA ASP A 167 6.26 -20.99 22.24
C ASP A 167 5.99 -21.07 23.76
N THR A 168 5.02 -21.90 24.15
CA THR A 168 4.89 -22.32 25.55
C THR A 168 5.70 -23.60 25.80
N GLU A 169 6.99 -23.44 26.16
CA GLU A 169 7.64 -24.44 26.99
C GLU A 169 7.11 -24.33 28.43
N PRO A 170 6.78 -25.44 29.10
CA PRO A 170 6.24 -25.41 30.45
C PRO A 170 7.36 -25.15 31.46
N ARG A 171 7.36 -23.99 32.12
CA ARG A 171 8.15 -23.75 33.33
C ARG A 171 7.30 -23.94 34.60
N PRO A 172 7.86 -24.54 35.66
CA PRO A 172 7.09 -25.06 36.78
C PRO A 172 6.75 -23.97 37.81
N ASP A 173 5.63 -24.20 38.48
CA ASP A 173 5.04 -23.38 39.52
C ASP A 173 6.01 -23.06 40.68
N GLY A 174 5.98 -21.81 41.11
CA GLY A 174 6.59 -21.34 42.36
C GLY A 174 6.01 -19.99 42.76
N ASP A 175 5.25 -20.00 43.87
CA ASP A 175 4.60 -18.87 44.53
C ASP A 175 5.56 -17.68 44.83
N ASP A 176 5.15 -16.44 44.53
CA ASP A 176 5.18 -15.34 45.50
C ASP A 176 4.41 -14.09 45.02
N ILE A 177 3.85 -13.37 45.99
CA ILE A 177 2.95 -12.21 45.83
C ILE A 177 3.78 -10.94 46.12
N GLY A 178 3.73 -9.92 45.26
CA GLY A 178 4.35 -8.62 45.54
C GLY A 178 3.94 -7.53 44.56
N GLU A 179 3.56 -6.37 45.11
CA GLU A 179 3.14 -5.14 44.43
C GLU A 179 4.23 -4.59 43.49
N ASP A 180 3.92 -4.44 42.19
CA ASP A 180 4.47 -3.43 41.27
C ASP A 180 3.69 -3.51 39.94
N SER A 181 2.90 -2.48 39.63
CA SER A 181 2.13 -2.37 38.38
C SER A 181 2.37 -1.01 37.75
N LEU A 182 3.51 -0.90 37.10
CA LEU A 182 3.80 -0.01 35.98
C LEU A 182 4.58 -0.89 35.00
N GLY A 183 3.96 -1.24 33.88
CA GLY A 183 4.61 -2.08 32.87
C GLY A 183 5.85 -1.37 32.33
N SER A 184 7.01 -2.04 32.39
CA SER A 184 8.18 -1.60 31.63
C SER A 184 7.85 -1.70 30.15
N PHE A 185 8.23 -0.67 29.40
CA PHE A 185 8.31 -0.72 27.94
C PHE A 185 9.66 -1.32 27.57
N ASP A 186 9.97 -2.52 28.07
CA ASP A 186 11.17 -3.24 27.67
C ASP A 186 10.96 -3.83 26.27
N SER A 187 11.74 -3.34 25.33
CA SER A 187 12.24 -4.03 24.14
C SER A 187 11.21 -4.76 23.26
N VAL A 188 10.92 -4.17 22.09
CA VAL A 188 10.60 -4.97 20.92
C VAL A 188 11.80 -5.89 20.65
N PRO A 189 11.66 -7.23 20.58
CA PRO A 189 12.79 -8.11 20.29
C PRO A 189 13.34 -7.79 18.90
N ALA A 190 14.65 -7.52 18.83
CA ALA A 190 15.39 -7.17 17.61
C ALA A 190 15.95 -8.40 16.87
N ASP A 191 15.55 -9.59 17.28
CA ASP A 191 16.26 -10.83 16.98
C ASP A 191 15.27 -12.00 16.79
N GLY A 192 14.41 -11.84 15.78
CA GLY A 192 13.93 -12.97 15.01
C GLY A 192 14.97 -13.32 13.96
N GLU A 193 15.97 -14.13 14.32
CA GLU A 193 16.96 -14.68 13.41
C GLU A 193 16.23 -15.50 12.32
N LEU A 194 15.95 -14.85 11.18
CA LEU A 194 15.56 -15.54 9.96
C LEU A 194 16.77 -16.39 9.57
N THR A 195 16.68 -17.69 9.86
CA THR A 195 17.58 -18.66 9.28
C THR A 195 17.42 -18.52 7.78
N ALA A 196 18.43 -17.91 7.16
CA ALA A 196 18.53 -17.83 5.71
C ALA A 196 18.41 -19.25 5.17
N LEU A 197 17.27 -19.55 4.55
CA LEU A 197 17.17 -20.68 3.65
C LEU A 197 18.20 -20.39 2.55
N GLY A 198 19.29 -21.15 2.57
CA GLY A 198 20.37 -21.03 1.62
C GLY A 198 19.79 -21.00 0.20
N ALA A 199 20.17 -19.97 -0.55
CA ALA A 199 20.00 -19.92 -1.99
C ALA A 199 20.71 -21.15 -2.59
N ALA A 200 19.94 -22.21 -2.82
CA ALA A 200 20.31 -23.35 -3.61
C ALA A 200 19.23 -23.52 -4.67
N ASP A 201 19.46 -22.98 -5.86
CA ASP A 201 18.91 -23.28 -7.20
C ASP A 201 17.58 -24.07 -7.30
N GLY A 202 16.64 -23.82 -6.41
CA GLY A 202 15.44 -24.61 -6.20
C GLY A 202 14.23 -23.83 -6.69
N VAL A 203 13.66 -24.29 -7.81
CA VAL A 203 12.38 -23.82 -8.32
C VAL A 203 11.32 -23.93 -7.22
N LEU A 204 10.82 -22.78 -6.75
CA LEU A 204 9.82 -22.71 -5.70
C LEU A 204 8.43 -22.91 -6.32
N THR A 205 7.92 -24.14 -6.29
CA THR A 205 6.57 -24.44 -6.79
C THR A 205 5.53 -24.16 -5.71
N LEU A 206 4.84 -23.02 -5.80
CA LEU A 206 3.63 -22.79 -5.01
C LEU A 206 2.52 -23.79 -5.45
N PRO A 207 1.75 -24.37 -4.53
CA PRO A 207 0.62 -25.21 -4.92
C PRO A 207 -0.45 -24.35 -5.60
N THR A 208 -0.90 -24.76 -6.79
CA THR A 208 -2.03 -24.11 -7.48
C THR A 208 -3.29 -24.18 -6.62
N ILE A 209 -3.74 -23.05 -6.09
CA ILE A 209 -5.02 -22.96 -5.37
C ILE A 209 -6.14 -23.02 -6.41
N ARG A 210 -6.63 -24.22 -6.70
CA ARG A 210 -7.87 -24.38 -7.48
C ARG A 210 -9.06 -24.12 -6.56
N LEU A 211 -9.57 -22.90 -6.58
CA LEU A 211 -10.88 -22.58 -6.02
C LEU A 211 -11.93 -23.43 -6.74
N VAL A 212 -12.40 -24.49 -6.09
CA VAL A 212 -13.59 -25.21 -6.54
C VAL A 212 -14.75 -24.26 -6.26
N ALA A 213 -15.58 -23.97 -7.27
CA ALA A 213 -16.79 -23.19 -7.11
C ALA A 213 -17.72 -23.89 -6.11
N ALA A 214 -17.54 -23.62 -4.82
CA ALA A 214 -18.57 -23.89 -3.83
C ALA A 214 -19.78 -23.05 -4.24
N ALA A 215 -20.97 -23.65 -4.17
CA ALA A 215 -22.22 -22.97 -4.48
C ALA A 215 -22.19 -21.60 -3.80
N ALA A 216 -22.14 -20.54 -4.60
CA ALA A 216 -21.99 -19.19 -4.11
C ALA A 216 -23.00 -19.00 -2.98
N ALA A 217 -22.52 -18.71 -1.77
CA ALA A 217 -23.37 -18.05 -0.80
C ALA A 217 -24.01 -16.88 -1.56
N PRO A 218 -25.34 -16.69 -1.52
CA PRO A 218 -26.01 -15.71 -2.35
C PRO A 218 -25.21 -14.43 -2.22
N ALA A 219 -24.61 -14.00 -3.34
CA ALA A 219 -23.78 -12.80 -3.36
C ALA A 219 -24.61 -11.76 -2.63
N GLN A 220 -24.13 -11.31 -1.47
CA GLN A 220 -24.82 -10.24 -0.78
C GLN A 220 -24.81 -9.12 -1.81
N THR A 221 -25.98 -8.87 -2.40
CA THR A 221 -26.23 -7.70 -3.20
C THR A 221 -26.10 -6.58 -2.20
N SER A 222 -24.86 -6.13 -2.00
CA SER A 222 -24.61 -4.82 -1.44
C SER A 222 -25.33 -3.89 -2.39
N GLU A 223 -26.57 -3.57 -2.06
CA GLU A 223 -27.40 -2.55 -2.69
C GLU A 223 -26.82 -1.16 -2.35
N SER A 224 -25.50 -1.01 -2.25
CA SER A 224 -24.89 0.27 -2.54
C SER A 224 -25.11 0.50 -4.03
N SER A 225 -26.22 1.18 -4.36
CA SER A 225 -26.54 1.70 -5.69
C SER A 225 -25.45 2.61 -6.26
N ASP A 226 -24.47 2.97 -5.43
CA ASP A 226 -23.31 3.73 -5.82
C ASP A 226 -22.25 2.74 -6.31
N GLY A 227 -22.13 2.59 -7.63
CA GLY A 227 -21.07 1.82 -8.25
C GLY A 227 -19.67 2.35 -7.88
N LEU A 228 -18.62 1.67 -8.34
CA LEU A 228 -17.22 2.03 -8.09
C LEU A 228 -17.01 3.54 -8.31
N PRO A 229 -16.65 4.31 -7.27
CA PRO A 229 -16.54 5.75 -7.39
C PRO A 229 -15.51 6.12 -8.47
N PRO A 230 -15.79 7.14 -9.31
CA PRO A 230 -14.84 7.55 -10.33
C PRO A 230 -13.56 8.06 -9.67
N ALA A 231 -12.43 7.69 -10.26
CA ALA A 231 -11.14 8.21 -9.82
C ALA A 231 -11.06 9.72 -10.09
N LYS A 232 -10.45 10.47 -9.17
CA LYS A 232 -10.36 11.94 -9.25
C LYS A 232 -8.89 12.37 -9.28
N PRO A 233 -8.54 13.40 -10.07
CA PRO A 233 -7.17 13.93 -10.11
C PRO A 233 -6.83 14.80 -8.89
N THR A 234 -7.78 15.01 -7.98
CA THR A 234 -7.61 15.89 -6.82
C THR A 234 -7.73 15.10 -5.52
N THR A 235 -6.87 15.45 -4.56
CA THR A 235 -6.99 15.03 -3.16
C THR A 235 -8.41 15.25 -2.63
N PHE A 236 -8.89 14.31 -1.81
CA PHE A 236 -10.13 14.45 -1.05
C PHE A 236 -9.94 13.91 0.36
N GLU A 237 -10.76 14.42 1.27
CA GLU A 237 -10.80 13.95 2.66
C GLU A 237 -11.78 12.78 2.76
N VAL A 238 -11.36 11.67 3.36
CA VAL A 238 -12.20 10.50 3.62
C VAL A 238 -12.47 10.36 5.11
N PRO A 239 -13.74 10.33 5.53
CA PRO A 239 -14.09 9.97 6.89
C PRO A 239 -14.01 8.45 7.07
N VAL A 240 -13.41 8.01 8.17
CA VAL A 240 -13.33 6.60 8.58
C VAL A 240 -13.64 6.53 10.07
N GLY A 241 -14.92 6.40 10.41
CA GLY A 241 -15.37 6.56 11.79
C GLY A 241 -15.02 7.95 12.35
N ASN A 242 -14.20 7.99 13.40
CA ASN A 242 -13.70 9.23 14.01
C ASN A 242 -12.42 9.77 13.36
N TRP A 243 -11.93 9.11 12.31
CA TRP A 243 -10.74 9.51 11.56
C TRP A 243 -11.13 10.29 10.30
N LYS A 244 -10.27 11.22 9.93
CA LYS A 244 -10.29 11.98 8.68
C LYS A 244 -8.93 11.81 8.04
N MET A 245 -8.90 11.29 6.83
CA MET A 245 -7.67 11.06 6.09
C MET A 245 -7.66 11.89 4.83
N LYS A 246 -6.51 12.41 4.46
CA LYS A 246 -6.31 13.15 3.24
C LYS A 246 -4.97 12.77 2.63
N ALA A 247 -5.01 11.97 1.57
CA ALA A 247 -3.84 11.72 0.74
C ALA A 247 -3.68 12.87 -0.26
N SER A 248 -2.46 13.32 -0.50
CA SER A 248 -2.13 14.42 -1.40
C SER A 248 -0.89 14.11 -2.23
N ALA A 249 -0.83 14.67 -3.43
CA ALA A 249 0.31 14.60 -4.31
C ALA A 249 0.48 15.97 -4.92
N SER A 250 1.71 16.43 -4.93
CA SER A 250 2.17 17.63 -5.60
C SER A 250 3.52 17.31 -6.23
N PRO A 251 4.03 18.13 -7.16
CA PRO A 251 5.37 17.93 -7.67
C PRO A 251 6.36 17.75 -6.53
N ASN A 252 7.13 16.67 -6.57
CA ASN A 252 8.18 16.31 -5.62
C ASN A 252 7.69 15.92 -4.21
N LYS A 253 6.38 15.73 -3.99
CA LYS A 253 5.83 15.35 -2.68
C LYS A 253 4.60 14.46 -2.74
N LEU A 254 4.60 13.41 -1.93
CA LEU A 254 3.43 12.59 -1.62
C LEU A 254 3.11 12.73 -0.12
N GLY A 255 1.92 13.23 0.22
CA GLY A 255 1.52 13.51 1.59
C GLY A 255 0.33 12.67 2.05
N LEU A 256 0.30 12.34 3.34
CA LEU A 256 -0.83 11.74 4.02
C LEU A 256 -1.06 12.48 5.35
N ASP A 257 -2.20 13.15 5.45
CA ASP A 257 -2.68 13.76 6.68
C ASP A 257 -3.77 12.89 7.31
N ILE A 258 -3.63 12.58 8.58
CA ILE A 258 -4.56 11.78 9.36
C ILE A 258 -4.95 12.58 10.59
N ASN A 259 -6.25 12.75 10.81
CA ASN A 259 -6.78 13.47 11.96
C ASN A 259 -7.82 12.60 12.66
N TYR A 260 -7.64 12.40 13.95
CA TYR A 260 -8.59 11.73 14.83
C TYR A 260 -9.27 12.73 15.75
N LYS A 261 -10.58 12.57 15.92
CA LYS A 261 -11.33 13.32 16.93
C LYS A 261 -12.45 12.46 17.52
N LYS A 262 -12.32 12.08 18.79
CA LYS A 262 -13.40 11.47 19.58
C LYS A 262 -13.90 12.49 20.58
N GLY A 263 -15.12 13.01 20.35
CA GLY A 263 -15.77 13.98 21.22
C GLY A 263 -14.92 15.24 21.49
N THR A 264 -14.89 15.66 22.76
CA THR A 264 -13.99 16.68 23.31
C THR A 264 -12.76 16.07 23.99
N SER A 265 -12.71 14.74 24.12
CA SER A 265 -11.77 14.01 24.99
C SER A 265 -10.44 13.73 24.31
N LEU A 266 -10.38 13.12 23.12
CA LEU A 266 -9.11 12.78 22.45
C LEU A 266 -9.03 13.38 21.04
N LYS A 267 -7.88 14.00 20.74
CA LYS A 267 -7.49 14.44 19.40
C LYS A 267 -6.11 13.91 19.07
N ALA A 268 -5.92 13.40 17.86
CA ALA A 268 -4.61 13.09 17.32
C ALA A 268 -4.51 13.58 15.88
N GLY A 269 -3.32 13.99 15.46
CA GLY A 269 -2.99 14.42 14.11
C GLY A 269 -1.65 13.86 13.72
N ILE A 270 -1.59 13.17 12.60
CA ILE A 270 -0.37 12.65 11.99
C ILE A 270 -0.26 13.25 10.60
N GLY A 271 0.86 13.88 10.30
CA GLY A 271 1.22 14.27 8.94
C GLY A 271 2.46 13.49 8.50
N PHE A 272 2.37 12.84 7.35
CA PHE A 272 3.47 12.10 6.74
C PHE A 272 3.70 12.64 5.32
N VAL A 273 4.91 13.06 4.99
CA VAL A 273 5.25 13.59 3.66
C VAL A 273 6.49 12.89 3.15
N ILE A 274 6.40 12.25 1.98
CA ILE A 274 7.55 11.76 1.22
C ILE A 274 7.99 12.85 0.27
N HIS A 275 9.28 13.16 0.27
CA HIS A 275 9.89 14.01 -0.74
C HIS A 275 10.45 13.15 -1.87
N THR A 276 10.23 13.59 -3.10
CA THR A 276 10.63 12.88 -4.31
C THR A 276 11.41 13.77 -5.26
N ASP A 277 12.30 13.17 -6.04
CA ASP A 277 13.01 13.76 -7.17
C ASP A 277 13.14 12.69 -8.26
N ASP A 278 12.45 12.86 -9.38
CA ASP A 278 12.31 11.84 -10.44
C ASP A 278 11.84 10.46 -9.90
N LEU A 279 10.70 10.44 -9.20
CA LEU A 279 10.14 9.20 -8.64
C LEU A 279 9.97 8.15 -9.74
N ARG A 280 10.68 7.03 -9.63
CA ARG A 280 10.72 6.01 -10.67
C ARG A 280 10.46 4.63 -10.08
N VAL A 281 9.63 3.85 -10.77
CA VAL A 281 9.33 2.46 -10.40
C VAL A 281 9.88 1.56 -11.49
N THR A 282 10.78 0.67 -11.11
CA THR A 282 11.31 -0.39 -11.97
C THR A 282 10.86 -1.73 -11.42
N SER A 283 10.27 -2.57 -12.24
CA SER A 283 9.88 -3.93 -11.85
C SER A 283 10.17 -4.92 -12.97
N GLY A 284 10.59 -6.13 -12.60
CA GLY A 284 10.84 -7.22 -13.54
C GLY A 284 10.19 -8.49 -13.03
N VAL A 285 9.49 -9.22 -13.90
CA VAL A 285 8.95 -10.54 -13.58
C VAL A 285 9.09 -11.47 -14.79
N VAL A 286 9.60 -12.67 -14.56
CA VAL A 286 9.67 -13.74 -15.57
C VAL A 286 8.77 -14.88 -15.13
N VAL A 287 7.87 -15.30 -16.03
CA VAL A 287 6.97 -16.44 -15.85
C VAL A 287 7.31 -17.49 -16.89
N HIS A 288 7.68 -18.69 -16.43
CA HIS A 288 7.96 -19.83 -17.27
C HIS A 288 7.08 -21.02 -16.85
N ASP A 289 6.37 -21.63 -17.79
CA ASP A 289 5.46 -22.75 -17.54
C ASP A 289 4.48 -22.52 -16.37
N GLY A 290 3.98 -21.30 -16.24
CA GLY A 290 3.06 -20.90 -15.17
C GLY A 290 3.71 -20.80 -13.79
N GLN A 291 5.03 -20.58 -13.71
CA GLN A 291 5.77 -20.37 -12.46
C GLN A 291 6.62 -19.10 -12.56
N VAL A 292 6.63 -18.32 -11.48
CA VAL A 292 7.55 -17.17 -11.39
C VAL A 292 8.95 -17.69 -11.16
N THR A 293 9.87 -17.39 -12.07
CA THR A 293 11.28 -17.78 -11.96
C THR A 293 12.16 -16.64 -11.45
N GLU A 294 11.82 -15.40 -11.81
CA GLU A 294 12.55 -14.20 -11.40
C GLU A 294 11.58 -13.07 -11.06
N SER A 295 11.91 -12.28 -10.03
CA SER A 295 11.16 -11.08 -9.68
C SER A 295 12.05 -9.99 -9.09
N GLY A 296 11.68 -8.74 -9.35
CA GLY A 296 12.31 -7.57 -8.80
C GLY A 296 11.37 -6.37 -8.77
N PHE A 297 11.57 -5.51 -7.80
CA PHE A 297 10.84 -4.27 -7.64
C PHE A 297 11.73 -3.25 -6.97
N VAL A 298 11.95 -2.12 -7.62
CA VAL A 298 12.82 -1.04 -7.17
C VAL A 298 12.07 0.28 -7.32
N ILE A 299 12.13 1.09 -6.29
CA ILE A 299 11.67 2.48 -6.28
C ILE A 299 12.91 3.35 -6.15
N ASP A 300 13.07 4.29 -7.06
CA ASP A 300 14.11 5.30 -7.03
C ASP A 300 13.49 6.70 -6.97
N GLY A 301 14.29 7.69 -6.58
CA GLY A 301 13.84 9.08 -6.50
C GLY A 301 13.08 9.45 -5.22
N ILE A 302 13.11 8.62 -4.17
CA ILE A 302 12.68 9.04 -2.82
C ILE A 302 13.87 9.70 -2.13
N THR A 303 13.76 10.99 -1.81
CA THR A 303 14.87 11.77 -1.23
C THR A 303 14.77 11.94 0.27
N GLY A 304 13.64 11.57 0.88
CA GLY A 304 13.42 11.73 2.31
C GLY A 304 11.96 11.72 2.70
N PHE A 305 11.69 11.90 3.99
CA PHE A 305 10.35 12.04 4.50
C PHE A 305 10.28 12.93 5.75
N ASP A 306 9.16 13.63 5.91
CA ASP A 306 8.80 14.38 7.11
C ASP A 306 7.70 13.64 7.86
N VAL A 307 7.78 13.65 9.18
CA VAL A 307 6.70 13.17 10.06
C VAL A 307 6.35 14.26 11.04
N SER A 308 5.06 14.44 11.28
CA SER A 308 4.54 15.30 12.33
C SER A 308 3.49 14.53 13.12
N ILE A 309 3.57 14.66 14.44
CA ILE A 309 2.66 14.02 15.37
C ILE A 309 2.14 15.10 16.31
N SER A 310 0.83 15.06 16.55
CA SER A 310 0.16 15.85 17.57
C SER A 310 -0.88 14.98 18.24
N ALA A 311 -0.97 15.03 19.56
CA ALA A 311 -1.98 14.33 20.31
C ALA A 311 -2.33 15.12 21.57
N GLY A 312 -3.57 14.99 22.04
CA GLY A 312 -3.95 15.60 23.30
C GLY A 312 -5.29 15.15 23.84
N ILE A 313 -5.40 15.20 25.16
CA ILE A 313 -6.61 14.89 25.91
C ILE A 313 -7.19 16.17 26.49
N GLY A 314 -8.48 16.44 26.24
CA GLY A 314 -9.21 17.58 26.79
C GLY A 314 -9.75 17.32 28.21
N GLU A 315 -10.69 16.39 28.33
CA GLU A 315 -11.31 15.97 29.59
C GLU A 315 -11.28 14.44 29.68
N ALA A 316 -10.92 13.88 30.84
CA ALA A 316 -10.92 12.45 31.08
C ALA A 316 -12.34 11.89 30.98
N GLU A 317 -12.58 11.10 29.95
CA GLU A 317 -13.65 10.11 29.99
C GLU A 317 -13.24 9.03 31.01
N ALA A 318 -14.17 8.68 31.90
CA ALA A 318 -13.97 7.59 32.85
C ALA A 318 -13.77 6.28 32.08
N GLY A 319 -12.53 5.79 32.00
CA GLY A 319 -12.20 4.53 31.33
C GLY A 319 -11.16 4.61 30.20
N GLY A 320 -10.12 5.44 30.34
CA GLY A 320 -8.91 5.39 29.52
C GLY A 320 -9.14 5.74 28.05
N ALA A 321 -8.83 6.98 27.66
CA ALA A 321 -8.86 7.40 26.25
C ALA A 321 -7.78 6.71 25.39
N ASN A 322 -6.93 5.87 25.98
CA ASN A 322 -5.85 5.16 25.30
C ASN A 322 -6.41 3.99 24.51
N SER A 323 -6.08 3.94 23.23
CA SER A 323 -6.52 2.90 22.31
C SER A 323 -5.38 2.57 21.36
N LYS A 324 -5.28 1.29 21.03
CA LYS A 324 -4.49 0.82 19.90
C LYS A 324 -5.43 0.69 18.71
N ILE A 325 -5.27 1.59 17.76
CA ILE A 325 -6.15 1.66 16.60
C ILE A 325 -5.33 1.34 15.37
N LYS A 326 -5.75 0.27 14.69
CA LYS A 326 -5.27 -0.03 13.35
C LYS A 326 -6.25 0.52 12.35
N VAL A 327 -5.74 1.27 11.39
CA VAL A 327 -6.57 1.88 10.37
C VAL A 327 -5.96 1.64 9.00
N GLU A 328 -6.76 1.05 8.12
CA GLU A 328 -6.43 0.96 6.71
C GLU A 328 -7.08 2.15 6.00
N ALA A 329 -6.28 2.94 5.29
CA ALA A 329 -6.83 4.08 4.58
C ALA A 329 -7.64 3.55 3.38
N PRO A 330 -8.93 3.85 3.27
CA PRO A 330 -9.76 3.47 2.12
C PRO A 330 -9.46 4.38 0.91
N ILE A 331 -8.20 4.75 0.71
CA ILE A 331 -7.74 5.58 -0.40
C ILE A 331 -6.75 4.74 -1.20
N GLU A 332 -7.12 4.47 -2.44
CA GLU A 332 -6.23 3.89 -3.44
C GLU A 332 -5.76 5.03 -4.35
N ILE A 333 -4.45 5.17 -4.52
CA ILE A 333 -3.89 6.00 -5.58
C ILE A 333 -3.51 5.08 -6.73
N ALA A 334 -4.06 5.34 -7.91
CA ALA A 334 -3.86 4.50 -9.08
C ALA A 334 -3.29 5.29 -10.25
N LEU A 335 -2.35 4.68 -10.98
CA LEU A 335 -1.86 5.14 -12.27
C LEU A 335 -2.00 4.00 -13.29
N PRO A 336 -3.03 4.05 -14.16
CA PRO A 336 -3.16 3.10 -15.26
C PRO A 336 -2.04 3.29 -16.27
N ILE A 337 -1.39 2.19 -16.65
CA ILE A 337 -0.35 2.18 -17.67
C ILE A 337 -0.91 1.51 -18.93
N PRO A 338 -0.77 2.15 -20.11
CA PRO A 338 -1.22 1.56 -21.36
C PRO A 338 -0.45 0.27 -21.67
N PRO A 339 -1.09 -0.71 -22.34
CA PRO A 339 -0.39 -1.90 -22.79
C PRO A 339 0.73 -1.52 -23.77
N GLY A 340 1.87 -2.20 -23.66
CA GLY A 340 2.99 -1.99 -24.56
C GLY A 340 3.97 -3.16 -24.55
N PRO A 341 5.06 -3.10 -25.34
CA PRO A 341 6.05 -4.18 -25.40
C PRO A 341 6.66 -4.52 -24.03
N ALA A 342 6.86 -3.49 -23.19
CA ALA A 342 7.38 -3.61 -21.82
C ALA A 342 6.50 -4.47 -20.89
N THR A 343 5.18 -4.44 -21.11
CA THR A 343 4.19 -5.22 -20.34
C THR A 343 3.69 -6.45 -21.09
N GLY A 344 4.36 -6.80 -22.20
CA GLY A 344 3.96 -7.86 -23.11
C GLY A 344 2.57 -7.69 -23.75
N GLY A 345 2.11 -6.45 -23.87
CA GLY A 345 0.78 -6.09 -24.36
C GLY A 345 -0.33 -6.18 -23.31
N LEU A 346 -0.02 -6.54 -22.07
CA LEU A 346 -1.00 -6.54 -20.98
C LEU A 346 -1.14 -5.14 -20.34
N PRO A 347 -2.35 -4.77 -19.87
CA PRO A 347 -2.55 -3.48 -19.22
C PRO A 347 -2.26 -3.58 -17.73
N VAL A 348 -1.37 -2.75 -17.18
CA VAL A 348 -1.04 -2.77 -15.74
C VAL A 348 -1.50 -1.49 -15.07
N THR A 349 -1.71 -1.56 -13.75
CA THR A 349 -1.96 -0.38 -12.91
C THR A 349 -0.93 -0.33 -11.81
N ILE A 350 -0.32 0.83 -11.60
CA ILE A 350 0.43 1.11 -10.38
C ILE A 350 -0.57 1.51 -9.30
N LYS A 351 -0.60 0.76 -8.19
CA LYS A 351 -1.46 1.03 -7.04
C LYS A 351 -0.60 1.39 -5.84
N VAL A 352 -0.93 2.49 -5.18
CA VAL A 352 -0.37 2.87 -3.88
C VAL A 352 -1.46 2.74 -2.83
N THR A 353 -1.20 1.95 -1.81
CA THR A 353 -2.10 1.78 -0.65
C THR A 353 -1.38 2.16 0.64
N TYR A 354 -2.16 2.68 1.59
CA TYR A 354 -1.66 3.12 2.89
C TYR A 354 -2.33 2.33 4.01
N LYS A 355 -1.51 1.79 4.90
CA LYS A 355 -1.93 1.21 6.18
C LYS A 355 -1.27 1.98 7.29
N PHE A 356 -1.98 2.26 8.36
CA PHE A 356 -1.37 2.86 9.52
C PHE A 356 -1.87 2.29 10.84
N ILE A 357 -1.03 2.40 11.84
CA ILE A 357 -1.32 2.03 13.22
C ILE A 357 -1.02 3.26 14.06
N VAL A 358 -1.96 3.61 14.93
CA VAL A 358 -1.77 4.65 15.94
C VAL A 358 -2.10 4.05 17.29
N GLU A 359 -1.13 4.10 18.19
CA GLU A 359 -1.29 3.69 19.57
C GLU A 359 -0.98 4.88 20.47
N THR A 360 -1.93 5.26 21.31
CA THR A 360 -1.77 6.39 22.24
C THR A 360 -1.76 5.90 23.66
N ALA A 361 -0.80 6.37 24.45
CA ALA A 361 -0.72 6.19 25.89
C ALA A 361 -0.58 7.56 26.55
N LEU A 362 -1.64 8.38 26.54
CA LEU A 362 -1.65 9.71 27.14
C LEU A 362 -2.23 9.65 28.56
N THR A 363 -1.69 10.46 29.48
CA THR A 363 -2.08 10.44 30.90
C THR A 363 -2.47 11.80 31.43
N GLY A 364 -3.70 11.91 31.95
CA GLY A 364 -4.20 13.10 32.64
C GLY A 364 -4.84 14.13 31.72
N ASP A 365 -5.76 14.91 32.31
CA ASP A 365 -6.51 15.96 31.62
C ASP A 365 -5.60 17.07 31.11
N ASN A 366 -5.96 17.64 29.96
CA ASN A 366 -5.21 18.72 29.30
C ASN A 366 -3.78 18.35 28.92
N SER A 367 -3.49 17.05 28.78
CA SER A 367 -2.18 16.61 28.30
C SER A 367 -2.08 16.78 26.79
N THR A 368 -0.94 17.27 26.33
CA THR A 368 -0.63 17.48 24.92
C THR A 368 0.76 16.98 24.60
N LEU A 369 0.93 16.48 23.39
CA LEU A 369 2.19 16.00 22.85
C LEU A 369 2.27 16.40 21.39
N VAL A 370 3.36 17.07 20.99
CA VAL A 370 3.60 17.49 19.61
C VAL A 370 5.06 17.25 19.28
N GLY A 371 5.33 16.74 18.08
CA GLY A 371 6.70 16.55 17.59
C GLY A 371 6.73 16.48 16.06
N SER A 372 7.89 16.79 15.48
CA SER A 372 8.14 16.66 14.05
C SER A 372 9.57 16.19 13.75
N GLY A 373 9.72 15.19 12.89
CA GLY A 373 11.01 14.75 12.36
C GLY A 373 11.13 15.03 10.87
N ALA A 374 12.36 15.21 10.39
CA ALA A 374 12.69 15.28 8.97
C ALA A 374 13.93 14.42 8.72
N TYR A 375 13.86 13.59 7.67
CA TYR A 375 14.85 12.56 7.39
C TYR A 375 15.14 12.51 5.90
N THR A 376 16.40 12.32 5.54
CA THR A 376 16.83 12.18 4.14
C THR A 376 17.14 10.73 3.83
N LEU A 377 16.81 10.35 2.61
CA LEU A 377 17.07 9.03 2.03
C LEU A 377 17.88 9.23 0.74
N SER A 378 18.93 8.44 0.56
CA SER A 378 19.75 8.48 -0.65
C SER A 378 19.94 7.09 -1.22
N GLY A 379 19.49 6.89 -2.45
CA GLY A 379 19.57 5.63 -3.16
C GLY A 379 18.23 4.89 -3.28
N PRO A 380 18.21 3.81 -4.08
CA PRO A 380 16.99 3.07 -4.37
C PRO A 380 16.53 2.21 -3.20
N ILE A 381 15.23 1.96 -3.16
CA ILE A 381 14.58 1.07 -2.19
C ILE A 381 13.93 -0.09 -2.93
N GLY A 382 14.14 -1.32 -2.49
CA GLY A 382 13.39 -2.47 -3.01
C GLY A 382 14.20 -3.75 -3.05
N VAL A 383 13.85 -4.65 -3.97
CA VAL A 383 14.51 -5.94 -4.16
C VAL A 383 14.94 -6.08 -5.61
N GLN A 384 16.23 -6.36 -5.84
CA GLN A 384 16.78 -6.63 -7.16
C GLN A 384 17.67 -7.86 -7.12
N GLY A 385 17.38 -8.85 -7.97
CA GLY A 385 18.14 -10.10 -8.00
C GLY A 385 18.14 -10.85 -6.66
N GLY A 386 17.02 -10.80 -5.94
CA GLY A 386 16.86 -11.42 -4.62
C GLY A 386 17.60 -10.71 -3.48
N ARG A 387 18.19 -9.53 -3.72
CA ARG A 387 18.85 -8.72 -2.69
C ARG A 387 18.02 -7.49 -2.37
N VAL A 388 17.87 -7.19 -1.09
CA VAL A 388 17.26 -5.95 -0.65
C VAL A 388 18.25 -4.80 -0.89
N LEU A 389 17.76 -3.72 -1.46
CA LEU A 389 18.47 -2.45 -1.65
C LEU A 389 18.14 -1.56 -0.45
N GLU A 390 19.17 -1.20 0.30
CA GLU A 390 19.07 -0.36 1.48
C GLU A 390 19.57 1.06 1.13
N PRO A 391 18.73 2.10 1.28
CA PRO A 391 19.15 3.46 1.04
C PRO A 391 20.06 3.95 2.17
N GLU A 392 20.94 4.91 1.88
CA GLU A 392 21.61 5.69 2.92
C GLU A 392 20.58 6.58 3.64
N PHE A 393 20.73 6.72 4.95
CA PHE A 393 19.79 7.43 5.81
C PHE A 393 20.51 8.46 6.68
N ASP A 394 20.01 9.69 6.69
CA ASP A 394 20.47 10.74 7.57
C ASP A 394 19.29 11.46 8.26
N VAL A 395 19.57 11.98 9.46
CA VAL A 395 18.62 12.73 10.28
C VAL A 395 18.86 14.22 10.10
N ASP A 396 18.01 14.89 9.34
CA ASP A 396 18.03 16.35 9.18
C ASP A 396 17.49 17.06 10.43
N ARG A 397 16.40 16.52 11.00
CA ARG A 397 15.78 17.01 12.23
C ARG A 397 15.27 15.84 13.05
N SER A 398 15.85 15.63 14.22
CA SER A 398 15.37 14.62 15.15
C SER A 398 14.03 15.03 15.73
N ILE A 399 13.08 14.08 15.80
CA ILE A 399 11.79 14.35 16.41
C ILE A 399 11.91 14.66 17.91
N ILE A 400 12.89 14.08 18.61
CA ILE A 400 13.10 14.29 20.05
C ILE A 400 13.40 15.75 20.39
N ASP A 401 14.12 16.45 19.51
CA ASP A 401 14.53 17.84 19.70
C ASP A 401 13.35 18.80 19.51
N SER A 402 12.33 18.37 18.77
CA SER A 402 11.08 19.08 18.54
C SER A 402 9.95 18.66 19.48
N LEU A 403 10.18 17.65 20.33
CA LEU A 403 9.15 17.07 21.17
C LEU A 403 8.80 18.04 22.29
N GLU A 404 7.58 18.54 22.25
CA GLU A 404 7.01 19.49 23.20
C GLU A 404 5.66 18.98 23.69
N GLY A 405 5.31 19.33 24.93
CA GLY A 405 4.06 18.89 25.49
C GLY A 405 3.89 19.26 26.95
N ILE A 406 2.65 19.13 27.41
CA ILE A 406 2.30 19.17 28.83
C ILE A 406 1.78 17.78 29.14
N SER A 407 2.38 17.09 30.11
CA SER A 407 1.81 15.84 30.60
C SER A 407 1.88 15.76 32.12
N ILE A 408 0.77 15.29 32.70
CA ILE A 408 0.61 15.04 34.13
C ILE A 408 1.31 13.74 34.52
N GLY A 409 1.38 12.77 33.61
CA GLY A 409 2.06 11.47 33.80
C GLY A 409 2.99 11.14 32.62
N PRO A 410 3.63 9.96 32.60
CA PRO A 410 4.31 9.47 31.41
C PRO A 410 3.31 9.35 30.26
N SER A 411 3.66 9.89 29.09
CA SER A 411 2.79 9.85 27.92
C SER A 411 3.55 9.44 26.67
N GLY A 412 2.88 8.76 25.75
CA GLY A 412 3.50 8.35 24.50
C GLY A 412 2.52 8.16 23.36
N ILE A 413 3.08 8.11 22.16
CA ILE A 413 2.37 7.76 20.94
C ILE A 413 3.30 6.96 20.04
N VAL A 414 2.76 5.88 19.48
CA VAL A 414 3.40 5.10 18.43
C VAL A 414 2.58 5.24 17.16
N VAL A 415 3.25 5.59 16.08
CA VAL A 415 2.66 5.71 14.75
C VAL A 415 3.44 4.84 13.79
N ALA A 416 2.78 3.92 13.10
CA ALA A 416 3.37 3.22 11.98
C ALA A 416 2.61 3.56 10.70
N VAL A 417 3.33 3.93 9.64
CA VAL A 417 2.80 4.14 8.30
C VAL A 417 3.46 3.12 7.38
N ASN A 418 2.67 2.23 6.82
CA ASN A 418 3.07 1.28 5.79
C ASN A 418 2.48 1.71 4.45
N ILE A 419 3.36 1.86 3.47
CA ILE A 419 3.04 2.23 2.09
C ILE A 419 3.38 1.03 1.23
N LYS A 420 2.41 0.58 0.44
CA LYS A 420 2.60 -0.51 -0.51
C LYS A 420 2.40 0.03 -1.91
N LEU A 421 3.43 -0.09 -2.74
CA LEU A 421 3.40 0.23 -4.16
C LEU A 421 3.38 -1.08 -4.94
N MET A 422 2.33 -1.34 -5.69
CA MET A 422 2.16 -2.55 -6.48
C MET A 422 2.04 -2.18 -7.95
N VAL A 423 2.74 -2.90 -8.84
CA VAL A 423 2.50 -2.87 -10.28
C VAL A 423 1.79 -4.16 -10.63
N GLY A 424 0.53 -4.08 -11.04
CA GLY A 424 -0.23 -5.31 -11.20
C GLY A 424 -1.59 -5.18 -11.84
N PHE A 425 -2.35 -6.24 -11.65
CA PHE A 425 -3.65 -6.48 -12.24
C PHE A 425 -4.70 -6.74 -11.16
N GLY A 426 -5.96 -6.63 -11.54
CA GLY A 426 -7.08 -7.10 -10.73
C GLY A 426 -7.88 -5.98 -10.10
N THR A 427 -8.91 -6.41 -9.39
CA THR A 427 -9.94 -5.55 -8.82
C THR A 427 -9.41 -4.67 -7.68
N PRO A 428 -10.15 -3.61 -7.30
CA PRO A 428 -9.85 -2.85 -6.08
C PRO A 428 -9.84 -3.73 -4.82
N ALA A 429 -10.72 -4.74 -4.76
CA ALA A 429 -10.81 -5.69 -3.66
C ALA A 429 -9.78 -6.83 -3.72
N ALA A 430 -9.22 -7.13 -4.87
CA ALA A 430 -8.24 -8.20 -5.05
C ALA A 430 -7.30 -7.88 -6.22
N SER A 431 -6.03 -7.62 -5.92
CA SER A 431 -5.03 -7.33 -6.94
C SER A 431 -3.76 -8.14 -6.73
N PHE A 432 -3.06 -8.44 -7.82
CA PHE A 432 -1.86 -9.26 -7.80
C PHE A 432 -0.78 -8.64 -8.67
N GLY A 433 0.47 -8.83 -8.28
CA GLY A 433 1.62 -8.38 -9.03
C GLY A 433 2.84 -8.19 -8.14
N PRO A 434 3.99 -7.84 -8.73
CA PRO A 434 5.14 -7.38 -7.99
C PRO A 434 4.82 -6.10 -7.21
N TYR A 435 5.36 -6.00 -6.01
CA TYR A 435 5.19 -4.86 -5.14
C TYR A 435 6.45 -4.57 -4.32
N GLY A 436 6.53 -3.33 -3.86
CA GLY A 436 7.44 -2.87 -2.82
C GLY A 436 6.67 -2.33 -1.62
N THR A 437 7.20 -2.52 -0.43
CA THR A 437 6.67 -1.96 0.82
C THR A 437 7.71 -1.05 1.46
N PHE A 438 7.23 0.05 2.03
CA PHE A 438 8.00 0.95 2.87
C PHE A 438 7.20 1.19 4.15
N THR A 439 7.78 0.86 5.29
CA THR A 439 7.17 1.09 6.60
C THR A 439 8.04 2.02 7.41
N ALA A 440 7.49 3.13 7.86
CA ALA A 440 8.09 4.00 8.87
C ALA A 440 7.28 3.87 10.17
N ALA A 441 7.89 3.36 11.23
CA ALA A 441 7.30 3.31 12.56
C ALA A 441 8.07 4.23 13.50
N MET A 442 7.33 5.02 14.27
CA MET A 442 7.86 6.07 15.11
C MET A 442 7.17 6.03 16.46
N GLY A 443 7.96 5.84 17.52
CA GLY A 443 7.51 6.00 18.89
C GLY A 443 8.04 7.30 19.46
N VAL A 444 7.22 8.03 20.22
CA VAL A 444 7.72 9.10 21.08
C VAL A 444 7.11 8.98 22.47
N THR A 445 7.92 9.24 23.48
CA THR A 445 7.52 9.24 24.89
C THR A 445 7.95 10.55 25.55
N TYR A 446 7.14 11.01 26.49
CA TYR A 446 7.31 12.25 27.21
C TYR A 446 6.98 12.02 28.69
N GLY A 447 7.99 12.21 29.53
CA GLY A 447 7.91 11.99 30.97
C GLY A 447 7.00 12.98 31.67
N SER A 448 6.59 12.62 32.89
CA SER A 448 5.74 13.47 33.72
C SER A 448 6.46 14.74 34.16
N ALA A 449 5.86 15.90 33.91
CA ALA A 449 6.35 17.17 34.45
C ALA A 449 6.15 17.29 35.98
N LEU A 450 5.27 16.47 36.56
CA LEU A 450 4.93 16.48 37.99
C LEU A 450 5.60 15.36 38.79
N GLY A 451 5.88 14.21 38.14
CA GLY A 451 6.45 13.02 38.77
C GLY A 451 7.96 13.06 38.91
N SER A 452 8.67 13.81 38.06
CA SER A 452 10.12 14.00 38.14
C SER A 452 10.47 15.49 38.10
N PRO A 453 10.51 16.17 39.27
CA PRO A 453 10.83 17.61 39.33
C PRO A 453 12.29 17.90 38.95
N LEU A 454 13.15 16.88 38.88
CA LEU A 454 14.57 17.03 38.59
C LEU A 454 14.86 17.00 37.09
N THR A 455 14.13 16.21 36.30
CA THR A 455 14.29 16.13 34.85
C THR A 455 13.07 15.53 34.15
N VAL A 456 12.74 16.04 32.97
CA VAL A 456 11.70 15.48 32.10
C VAL A 456 12.38 14.60 31.06
N CYS A 457 12.14 13.28 31.14
CA CYS A 457 12.63 12.32 30.17
C CYS A 457 11.84 12.43 28.85
N ARG A 458 12.53 12.34 27.73
CA ARG A 458 11.96 12.28 26.38
C ARG A 458 12.57 11.10 25.68
N GLY A 459 11.74 10.26 25.07
CA GLY A 459 12.18 9.15 24.24
C GLY A 459 11.67 9.30 22.82
N ALA A 460 12.45 8.85 21.86
CA ALA A 460 12.02 8.72 20.47
C ALA A 460 12.64 7.48 19.86
N SER A 461 11.84 6.71 19.12
CA SER A 461 12.29 5.61 18.28
C SER A 461 11.82 5.79 16.85
N LEU A 462 12.63 5.30 15.91
CA LEU A 462 12.34 5.26 14.49
C LEU A 462 12.82 3.92 13.92
N ASP A 463 11.88 3.18 13.35
CA ASP A 463 12.12 1.99 12.56
C ASP A 463 11.74 2.24 11.11
N LEU A 464 12.67 1.94 10.20
CA LEU A 464 12.40 1.86 8.78
C LEU A 464 12.52 0.43 8.32
N LYS A 465 11.46 -0.08 7.70
CA LYS A 465 11.45 -1.40 7.06
C LYS A 465 11.14 -1.23 5.59
N VAL A 466 11.89 -1.93 4.76
CA VAL A 466 11.63 -2.01 3.33
C VAL A 466 11.41 -3.46 2.96
N GLY A 467 10.52 -3.69 2.01
CA GLY A 467 10.25 -5.01 1.52
C GLY A 467 9.84 -5.01 0.07
N GLY A 468 9.76 -6.20 -0.49
CA GLY A 468 9.31 -6.40 -1.85
C GLY A 468 9.02 -7.87 -2.11
N GLY A 469 8.21 -8.12 -3.12
CA GLY A 469 7.78 -9.47 -3.44
C GLY A 469 6.77 -9.50 -4.58
N ILE A 470 6.24 -10.69 -4.82
CA ILE A 470 5.05 -10.89 -5.63
C ILE A 470 3.97 -11.40 -4.70
N GLY A 471 2.78 -10.81 -4.78
CA GLY A 471 1.68 -11.25 -3.94
C GLY A 471 0.34 -10.72 -4.36
N LEU A 472 -0.65 -11.38 -3.79
CA LEU A 472 -2.05 -11.08 -3.82
C LEU A 472 -2.39 -10.13 -2.66
N SER A 473 -2.91 -8.96 -2.99
CA SER A 473 -3.53 -8.02 -2.05
C SER A 473 -5.03 -8.23 -2.08
N VAL A 474 -5.59 -8.79 -0.99
CA VAL A 474 -7.03 -9.09 -0.85
C VAL A 474 -7.64 -8.19 0.23
N SER A 475 -8.83 -7.65 0.00
CA SER A 475 -9.59 -6.93 1.02
C SER A 475 -10.10 -7.87 2.11
N PRO A 476 -10.34 -7.39 3.34
CA PRO A 476 -10.84 -8.23 4.42
C PRO A 476 -12.17 -8.91 4.09
N THR A 477 -13.10 -8.23 3.43
CA THR A 477 -14.37 -8.80 2.98
C THR A 477 -14.17 -10.01 2.07
N VAL A 478 -13.24 -9.93 1.11
CA VAL A 478 -12.90 -11.06 0.24
C VAL A 478 -12.18 -12.13 1.05
N SER A 479 -11.30 -11.77 1.98
CA SER A 479 -10.60 -12.73 2.84
C SER A 479 -11.55 -13.53 3.73
N GLU A 480 -12.60 -12.91 4.26
CA GLU A 480 -13.63 -13.57 5.05
C GLU A 480 -14.49 -14.49 4.19
N ALA A 481 -14.89 -14.03 3.00
CA ALA A 481 -15.57 -14.87 2.03
C ALA A 481 -14.72 -16.09 1.61
N LEU A 482 -13.43 -15.89 1.35
CA LEU A 482 -12.50 -16.98 1.04
C LEU A 482 -12.37 -17.96 2.21
N LYS A 483 -12.26 -17.48 3.45
CA LYS A 483 -12.21 -18.34 4.64
C LYS A 483 -13.45 -19.23 4.78
N LEU A 484 -14.62 -18.76 4.36
CA LEU A 484 -15.86 -19.54 4.38
C LEU A 484 -15.91 -20.60 3.27
N LEU A 485 -15.19 -20.38 2.16
CA LEU A 485 -15.17 -21.29 1.00
C LEU A 485 -14.04 -22.30 1.06
N LEU A 486 -12.95 -21.98 1.76
CA LEU A 486 -11.79 -22.85 1.93
C LEU A 486 -11.96 -23.76 3.15
N PRO A 487 -11.41 -25.00 3.13
CA PRO A 487 -11.41 -25.86 4.29
C PRO A 487 -10.78 -25.18 5.51
N ASP A 488 -11.36 -25.42 6.69
CA ASP A 488 -10.81 -24.96 7.98
C ASP A 488 -9.30 -25.27 8.04
N LYS A 489 -8.48 -24.25 8.31
CA LYS A 489 -6.99 -24.27 8.37
C LYS A 489 -6.23 -24.10 7.05
N THR A 490 -6.90 -23.81 5.94
CA THR A 490 -6.18 -23.42 4.71
C THR A 490 -5.50 -22.06 4.93
N LYS A 491 -4.16 -22.05 5.05
CA LYS A 491 -3.38 -20.82 5.07
C LYS A 491 -3.38 -20.25 3.65
N ILE A 492 -4.01 -19.09 3.47
CA ILE A 492 -3.86 -18.31 2.24
C ILE A 492 -2.52 -17.59 2.39
N GLU A 493 -1.45 -18.18 1.86
CA GLU A 493 -0.18 -17.47 1.71
C GLU A 493 -0.36 -16.44 0.60
N SER A 494 -0.70 -15.21 1.00
CA SER A 494 -1.09 -14.14 0.09
C SER A 494 0.10 -13.42 -0.54
N ALA A 495 1.34 -13.69 -0.12
CA ALA A 495 2.52 -13.11 -0.74
C ALA A 495 3.80 -13.88 -0.38
N ILE A 496 4.74 -13.91 -1.33
CA ILE A 496 6.15 -14.15 -1.02
C ILE A 496 6.76 -12.78 -0.79
N GLU A 497 6.84 -12.35 0.47
CA GLU A 497 7.43 -11.07 0.85
C GLU A 497 8.83 -11.30 1.42
N THR A 498 9.82 -10.59 0.87
CA THR A 498 11.11 -10.39 1.52
C THR A 498 11.10 -8.99 2.11
N SER A 499 11.30 -8.85 3.42
CA SER A 499 11.43 -7.55 4.07
C SER A 499 12.63 -7.54 5.00
N THR A 500 13.21 -6.37 5.22
CA THR A 500 14.31 -6.14 6.17
C THR A 500 14.10 -4.82 6.90
N THR A 501 14.58 -4.75 8.13
CA THR A 501 14.72 -3.49 8.87
C THR A 501 16.00 -2.82 8.40
N VAL A 502 15.88 -1.71 7.67
CA VAL A 502 17.03 -0.95 7.15
C VAL A 502 17.58 0.05 8.15
N LEU A 503 16.74 0.43 9.12
CA LEU A 503 17.11 1.36 10.17
C LEU A 503 16.34 1.05 11.44
N HIS A 504 17.07 1.01 12.55
CA HIS A 504 16.53 1.13 13.89
C HIS A 504 17.32 2.22 14.60
N ARG A 505 16.62 3.23 15.12
CA ARG A 505 17.20 4.30 15.93
C ARG A 505 16.32 4.53 17.13
N GLU A 506 16.96 4.66 18.28
CA GLU A 506 16.32 5.02 19.52
C GLU A 506 17.18 6.04 20.25
N GLN A 507 16.54 6.98 20.92
CA GLN A 507 17.20 8.00 21.71
C GLN A 507 16.34 8.38 22.90
N VAL A 508 17.00 8.57 24.05
CA VAL A 508 16.40 9.10 25.27
C VAL A 508 17.19 10.31 25.75
N ILE A 509 16.51 11.36 26.21
CA ILE A 509 17.10 12.60 26.72
C ILE A 509 16.41 13.03 28.04
N PRO A 510 17.17 13.47 29.06
CA PRO A 510 18.63 13.38 29.13
C PRO A 510 19.09 11.94 29.36
N ASP A 511 20.31 11.64 28.90
CA ASP A 511 21.04 10.39 29.17
C ASP A 511 21.42 10.32 30.65
N VAL A 512 20.48 9.85 31.47
CA VAL A 512 20.62 9.64 32.90
C VAL A 512 19.87 8.36 33.28
N PRO A 513 20.33 7.60 34.29
CA PRO A 513 19.70 6.34 34.67
C PRO A 513 18.20 6.43 35.02
N LEU A 514 17.72 7.62 35.39
CA LEU A 514 16.29 7.85 35.66
C LEU A 514 15.41 7.81 34.40
N CYS A 515 16.01 7.95 33.22
CA CYS A 515 15.31 7.95 31.93
C CYS A 515 15.53 6.65 31.13
N ASP A 516 16.44 5.78 31.56
CA ASP A 516 16.81 4.54 30.85
C ASP A 516 16.02 3.30 31.34
N GLU A 517 15.00 3.49 32.21
CA GLU A 517 14.17 2.43 32.80
C GLU A 517 12.80 2.26 32.12
#